data_AF-A0A9N9NQQ0-F1
#
_entry.id   AF-A0A9N9NQQ0-F1
#
_cell.length_a   1.000
_cell.length_b   1.000
_cell.length_c   1.000
_cell.angle_alpha   90.00
_cell.angle_beta   90.00
_cell.angle_gamma   90.00
#
_symmetry.space_group_name_H-M   'P 1'
#
loop_
_entity.id
_entity.type
_entity.pdbx_description
1 polymer ?
#
loop_
_entity_poly.entity_id
_entity_poly.type
_entity_poly.pdbx_seq_one_letter_code
_entity_poly.pdbx_strand_id
1 'polypeptide(L)'
;EYAHSIRLTEENYIKKFKSDRFITFEIPLDHSEFLRYERVRIINFGVFLESIGSENDEISLSISNNNMFNDRYKWKIYHFRSIYGAAQEFRYKVPNKIVTDVSFKSDIYFVPTPFSQWTIKLEDCKIGESRLDSSKIDLSKLKSIEI
;
A
#
# COMPACT_ATOMS: atom_id res chain seq x y z
N GLU A 1 2.26 -4.68 -18.65
CA GLU A 1 1.81 -4.32 -17.28
C GLU A 1 2.15 -2.85 -17.10
N TYR A 2 1.20 -2.01 -16.67
CA TYR A 2 1.45 -0.58 -16.41
C TYR A 2 1.56 -0.37 -14.91
N ALA A 3 2.58 0.37 -14.48
CA ALA A 3 2.68 0.84 -13.11
C ALA A 3 1.76 2.07 -12.95
N HIS A 4 0.97 2.06 -11.89
CA HIS A 4 0.09 3.13 -11.47
C HIS A 4 0.47 3.50 -10.05
N SER A 5 0.43 4.78 -9.70
CA SER A 5 0.64 5.21 -8.32
C SER A 5 -0.39 6.21 -7.83
N ILE A 6 -0.72 6.09 -6.55
CA ILE A 6 -1.58 7.00 -5.80
C ILE A 6 -0.75 7.64 -4.71
N ARG A 7 -0.77 8.97 -4.67
CA ARG A 7 -0.07 9.73 -3.63
C ARG A 7 -1.06 10.24 -2.59
N LEU A 8 -0.93 9.73 -1.37
CA LEU A 8 -1.64 10.27 -0.21
C LEU A 8 -0.82 11.43 0.35
N THR A 9 -1.36 12.64 0.22
CA THR A 9 -0.70 13.90 0.63
C THR A 9 -1.58 14.72 1.55
N GLU A 10 -2.84 14.35 1.69
CA GLU A 10 -3.81 15.00 2.56
C GLU A 10 -3.31 14.96 4.00
N GLU A 11 -3.37 16.11 4.66
CA GLU A 11 -2.80 16.30 5.99
C GLU A 11 -3.34 15.27 7.01
N ASN A 12 -4.59 14.85 6.84
CA ASN A 12 -5.22 13.83 7.69
C ASN A 12 -4.55 12.45 7.58
N TYR A 13 -4.16 12.00 6.39
CA TYR A 13 -3.47 10.70 6.25
C TYR A 13 -2.08 10.77 6.85
N ILE A 14 -1.33 11.84 6.56
CA ILE A 14 0.03 12.00 7.07
C ILE A 14 0.06 12.16 8.59
N LYS A 15 -0.84 12.96 9.18
CA LYS A 15 -0.96 13.10 10.63
C LYS A 15 -1.31 11.78 11.30
N LYS A 16 -2.29 11.05 10.77
CA LYS A 16 -2.67 9.72 11.30
C LYS A 16 -1.52 8.74 11.22
N PHE A 17 -0.83 8.64 10.09
CA PHE A 17 0.31 7.72 9.97
C PHE A 17 1.45 8.10 10.93
N LYS A 18 1.74 9.39 11.11
CA LYS A 18 2.73 9.88 12.08
C LYS A 18 2.34 9.56 13.52
N SER A 19 1.06 9.60 13.88
CA SER A 19 0.58 9.30 15.24
C SER A 19 0.51 7.80 15.49
N ASP A 20 -0.24 7.11 14.63
CA ASP A 20 -0.74 5.77 14.90
C ASP A 20 0.14 4.69 14.30
N ARG A 21 1.10 5.08 13.45
CA ARG A 21 1.96 4.19 12.64
C ARG A 21 1.20 3.34 11.63
N PHE A 22 -0.09 3.61 11.43
CA PHE A 22 -0.89 3.02 10.37
C PHE A 22 -1.90 4.02 9.82
N ILE A 23 -2.40 3.74 8.62
CA ILE A 23 -3.55 4.42 8.04
C ILE A 23 -4.47 3.42 7.36
N THR A 24 -5.75 3.79 7.32
CA THR A 24 -6.75 3.14 6.49
C THR A 24 -7.31 4.17 5.52
N PHE A 25 -7.38 3.81 4.25
CA PHE A 25 -7.90 4.66 3.17
C PHE A 25 -8.68 3.82 2.17
N GLU A 26 -9.50 4.47 1.37
CA GLU A 26 -10.31 3.82 0.35
C GLU A 26 -9.84 4.28 -1.03
N ILE A 27 -9.67 3.33 -1.94
CA ILE A 27 -9.54 3.63 -3.37
C ILE A 27 -10.92 3.42 -3.99
N PRO A 28 -11.65 4.49 -4.34
CA PRO A 28 -12.99 4.35 -4.88
C PRO A 28 -12.95 3.87 -6.35
N LEU A 29 -14.06 3.32 -6.83
CA LEU A 29 -14.18 2.77 -8.19
C LEU A 29 -13.99 3.83 -9.29
N ASP A 30 -14.21 5.09 -8.96
CA ASP A 30 -14.09 6.27 -9.81
C ASP A 30 -12.80 7.07 -9.57
N HIS A 31 -11.82 6.48 -8.87
CA HIS A 31 -10.51 7.11 -8.68
C HIS A 31 -9.88 7.49 -10.03
N SER A 32 -9.43 8.75 -10.15
CA SER A 32 -9.01 9.37 -11.42
C SER A 32 -7.96 8.57 -12.18
N GLU A 33 -6.99 8.00 -11.46
CA GLU A 33 -5.93 7.15 -12.00
C GLU A 33 -6.46 5.95 -12.81
N PHE A 34 -7.64 5.44 -12.44
CA PHE A 34 -8.20 4.22 -13.00
C PHE A 34 -9.41 4.45 -13.91
N LEU A 35 -9.88 5.70 -14.07
CA LEU A 35 -11.13 6.01 -14.77
C LEU A 35 -11.19 5.49 -16.21
N ARG A 36 -10.06 5.50 -16.92
CA ARG A 36 -9.97 5.06 -18.33
C ARG A 36 -10.03 3.55 -18.52
N TYR A 37 -9.90 2.77 -17.45
CA TYR A 37 -9.89 1.32 -17.52
C TYR A 37 -11.27 0.75 -17.26
N GLU A 38 -11.67 -0.18 -18.12
CA GLU A 38 -12.89 -0.95 -17.88
C GLU A 38 -12.70 -1.87 -16.68
N ARG A 39 -11.55 -2.56 -16.61
CA ARG A 39 -11.14 -3.45 -15.52
C ARG A 39 -9.70 -3.17 -15.09
N VAL A 40 -9.46 -3.23 -13.78
CA VAL A 40 -8.11 -3.15 -13.18
C VAL A 40 -7.88 -4.36 -12.30
N ARG A 41 -6.69 -4.94 -12.37
CA ARG A 41 -6.28 -6.09 -11.57
C ARG A 41 -4.92 -5.77 -10.97
N ILE A 42 -4.79 -5.91 -9.65
CA ILE A 42 -3.52 -5.71 -8.96
C ILE A 42 -2.68 -6.93 -9.19
N ILE A 43 -1.50 -6.69 -9.71
CA ILE A 43 -0.49 -7.71 -9.91
C ILE A 43 0.55 -7.63 -8.79
N ASN A 44 1.03 -6.41 -8.52
CA ASN A 44 1.96 -6.07 -7.45
C ASN A 44 1.40 -4.84 -6.71
N PHE A 45 1.67 -4.75 -5.41
CA PHE A 45 1.25 -3.64 -4.57
C PHE A 45 2.46 -3.17 -3.74
N GLY A 46 2.92 -1.94 -3.98
CA GLY A 46 4.03 -1.35 -3.24
C GLY A 46 3.56 -0.23 -2.34
N VAL A 47 4.36 0.12 -1.34
CA VAL A 47 4.14 1.34 -0.56
C VAL A 47 5.48 1.96 -0.19
N PHE A 48 5.68 3.22 -0.56
CA PHE A 48 6.89 3.99 -0.28
C PHE A 48 6.55 5.19 0.59
N LEU A 49 7.38 5.42 1.63
CA LEU A 49 7.26 6.55 2.53
C LEU A 49 8.25 7.64 2.09
N GLU A 50 7.75 8.77 1.60
CA GLU A 50 8.63 9.82 1.11
C GLU A 50 9.31 10.56 2.28
N SER A 51 10.63 10.78 2.14
CA SER A 51 11.46 11.52 3.11
C SER A 51 11.63 10.81 4.46
N ILE A 52 11.59 9.47 4.48
CA ILE A 52 11.86 8.63 5.65
C ILE A 52 13.12 7.78 5.45
N GLY A 53 13.90 7.62 6.53
CA GLY A 53 15.14 6.86 6.54
C GLY A 53 16.30 7.55 5.81
N SER A 54 17.46 6.92 5.89
CA SER A 54 18.69 7.26 5.17
C SER A 54 18.99 6.18 4.12
N GLU A 55 19.92 6.45 3.22
CA GLU A 55 20.29 5.50 2.17
C GLU A 55 20.60 4.10 2.72
N ASN A 56 20.01 3.07 2.09
CA ASN A 56 20.10 1.65 2.48
C ASN A 56 19.37 1.24 3.76
N ASP A 57 18.72 2.15 4.49
CA ASP A 57 17.76 1.77 5.53
C ASP A 57 16.64 0.94 4.91
N GLU A 58 16.21 -0.11 5.61
CA GLU A 58 15.15 -1.01 5.16
C GLU A 58 13.87 -0.71 5.93
N ILE A 59 12.86 -0.25 5.19
CA ILE A 59 11.54 0.06 5.70
C ILE A 59 10.64 -1.14 5.48
N SER A 60 9.92 -1.56 6.52
CA SER A 60 8.95 -2.66 6.46
C SER A 60 7.53 -2.15 6.74
N LEU A 61 6.60 -2.56 5.90
CA LEU A 61 5.20 -2.18 5.93
C LEU A 61 4.33 -3.43 5.81
N SER A 62 3.26 -3.47 6.59
CA SER A 62 2.21 -4.46 6.47
C SER A 62 1.05 -3.86 5.68
N ILE A 63 0.64 -4.55 4.62
CA ILE A 63 -0.46 -4.15 3.73
C ILE A 63 -1.61 -5.13 3.89
N SER A 64 -2.79 -4.62 4.18
CA SER A 64 -4.00 -5.41 4.32
C SER A 64 -5.20 -4.70 3.72
N ASN A 65 -6.31 -5.41 3.59
CA ASN A 65 -7.60 -4.86 3.15
C ASN A 65 -8.73 -5.53 3.93
N ASN A 66 -9.95 -4.98 3.81
CA ASN A 66 -11.13 -5.50 4.50
C ASN A 66 -11.78 -6.72 3.80
N ASN A 67 -11.10 -7.31 2.82
CA ASN A 67 -11.57 -8.39 1.94
C ASN A 67 -12.78 -8.05 1.08
N MET A 68 -13.21 -6.79 1.02
CA MET A 68 -14.32 -6.34 0.19
C MET A 68 -13.78 -5.51 -0.96
N PHE A 69 -14.11 -5.91 -2.18
CA PHE A 69 -13.59 -5.30 -3.38
C PHE A 69 -14.71 -4.93 -4.34
N ASN A 70 -14.49 -3.86 -5.08
CA ASN A 70 -15.35 -3.40 -6.17
C ASN A 70 -14.67 -3.70 -7.51
N ASP A 71 -15.46 -3.98 -8.54
CA ASP A 71 -14.99 -4.10 -9.92
C ASP A 71 -15.99 -3.42 -10.85
N ARG A 72 -15.51 -2.99 -12.01
CA ARG A 72 -16.34 -2.45 -13.08
C ARG A 72 -16.15 -3.32 -14.31
N TYR A 73 -17.22 -3.62 -15.03
CA TYR A 73 -17.13 -4.26 -16.33
C TYR A 73 -18.37 -3.95 -17.15
N LYS A 74 -18.21 -3.47 -18.38
CA LYS A 74 -19.31 -3.06 -19.27
C LYS A 74 -20.31 -2.15 -18.55
N TRP A 75 -19.80 -1.16 -17.81
CA TRP A 75 -20.59 -0.19 -17.03
C TRP A 75 -21.41 -0.79 -15.88
N LYS A 76 -21.21 -2.07 -15.55
CA LYS A 76 -21.80 -2.70 -14.37
C LYS A 76 -20.80 -2.71 -13.23
N ILE A 77 -21.29 -2.46 -12.03
CA ILE A 77 -20.52 -2.54 -10.79
C ILE A 77 -20.72 -3.93 -10.20
N TYR A 78 -19.62 -4.52 -9.74
CA TYR A 78 -19.60 -5.81 -9.07
C TYR A 78 -18.95 -5.64 -7.70
N HIS A 79 -19.46 -6.38 -6.72
CA HIS A 79 -18.91 -6.45 -5.38
C HIS A 79 -18.54 -7.90 -5.09
N PHE A 80 -17.36 -8.12 -4.52
CA PHE A 80 -16.90 -9.45 -4.19
C PHE A 80 -16.12 -9.45 -2.90
N ARG A 81 -16.18 -10.59 -2.23
CA ARG A 81 -15.45 -10.85 -1.00
C ARG A 81 -14.32 -11.83 -1.29
N SER A 82 -13.11 -11.51 -0.87
CA SER A 82 -12.01 -12.46 -0.88
C SER A 82 -11.95 -13.24 0.43
N ILE A 83 -11.44 -14.46 0.35
CA ILE A 83 -11.02 -15.23 1.54
C ILE A 83 -9.54 -15.00 1.89
N TYR A 84 -8.79 -14.30 1.02
CA TYR A 84 -7.39 -13.96 1.21
C TYR A 84 -7.24 -12.62 1.95
N GLY A 85 -7.26 -12.71 3.28
CA GLY A 85 -7.29 -11.55 4.17
C GLY A 85 -6.09 -11.39 5.09
N ALA A 86 -5.02 -12.17 4.89
CA ALA A 86 -3.82 -11.99 5.68
C ALA A 86 -3.10 -10.71 5.23
N ALA A 87 -2.59 -9.95 6.20
CA ALA A 87 -1.72 -8.83 5.90
C ALA A 87 -0.42 -9.36 5.27
N GLN A 88 0.05 -8.69 4.21
CA GLN A 88 1.25 -9.05 3.48
C GLN A 88 2.36 -8.04 3.78
N GLU A 89 3.56 -8.54 4.01
CA GLU A 89 4.73 -7.69 4.28
C GLU A 89 5.32 -7.16 2.97
N PHE A 90 5.49 -5.85 2.89
CA PHE A 90 6.27 -5.16 1.87
C PHE A 90 7.51 -4.56 2.50
N ARG A 91 8.67 -4.78 1.88
CA ARG A 91 9.95 -4.21 2.32
C ARG A 91 10.69 -3.56 1.18
N TYR A 92 11.29 -2.41 1.45
CA TYR A 92 12.18 -1.74 0.52
C TYR A 92 13.36 -1.10 1.26
N LYS A 93 14.47 -0.93 0.53
CA LYS A 93 15.59 -0.09 0.95
C LYS A 93 15.47 1.30 0.36
N VAL A 94 15.72 2.31 1.18
CA VAL A 94 15.71 3.71 0.76
C VAL A 94 16.81 3.96 -0.29
N PRO A 95 16.50 4.63 -1.42
CA PRO A 95 15.21 5.27 -1.71
C PRO A 95 14.10 4.29 -2.08
N ASN A 96 14.24 3.39 -3.05
CA ASN A 96 13.10 2.57 -3.53
C ASN A 96 13.52 1.17 -4.05
N LYS A 97 14.51 0.53 -3.43
CA LYS A 97 14.93 -0.83 -3.83
C LYS A 97 14.09 -1.89 -3.11
N ILE A 98 13.13 -2.48 -3.81
CA ILE A 98 12.27 -3.54 -3.26
C ILE A 98 13.11 -4.73 -2.78
N VAL A 99 12.85 -5.15 -1.54
CA VAL A 99 13.44 -6.34 -0.89
C VAL A 99 12.41 -7.45 -0.79
N THR A 100 11.16 -7.12 -0.49
CA THR A 100 10.04 -8.06 -0.40
C THR A 100 8.82 -7.39 -1.01
N ASP A 101 8.23 -8.05 -1.99
CA ASP A 101 7.12 -7.54 -2.80
C ASP A 101 5.80 -8.22 -2.42
N VAL A 102 4.69 -7.50 -2.59
CA VAL A 102 3.34 -8.04 -2.42
C VAL A 102 2.78 -8.33 -3.79
N SER A 103 2.77 -9.61 -4.16
CA SER A 103 2.38 -10.10 -5.49
C SER A 103 1.13 -10.98 -5.41
N PHE A 104 0.21 -10.76 -6.34
CA PHE A 104 -1.03 -11.52 -6.48
C PHE A 104 -1.03 -12.40 -7.75
N LYS A 105 0.12 -12.53 -8.44
CA LYS A 105 0.24 -13.26 -9.72
C LYS A 105 -0.09 -14.75 -9.65
N SER A 106 0.06 -15.40 -8.49
CA SER A 106 -0.01 -16.86 -8.37
C SER A 106 -1.41 -17.44 -8.23
N ASP A 107 -2.42 -16.61 -7.97
CA ASP A 107 -3.76 -17.10 -7.69
C ASP A 107 -4.68 -16.97 -8.91
N ILE A 108 -4.71 -18.01 -9.75
CA ILE A 108 -5.53 -18.08 -10.97
C ILE A 108 -7.04 -17.91 -10.71
N TYR A 109 -7.48 -18.04 -9.45
CA TYR A 109 -8.88 -17.90 -9.06
C TYR A 109 -9.20 -16.52 -8.48
N PHE A 110 -8.20 -15.72 -8.07
CA PHE A 110 -8.46 -14.40 -7.48
C PHE A 110 -7.30 -13.42 -7.65
N VAL A 111 -7.42 -12.51 -8.62
CA VAL A 111 -6.57 -11.32 -8.71
C VAL A 111 -7.37 -10.12 -8.19
N PRO A 112 -7.00 -9.48 -7.06
CA PRO A 112 -7.78 -8.41 -6.47
C PRO A 112 -7.82 -7.17 -7.37
N THR A 113 -8.83 -6.33 -7.16
CA THR A 113 -8.88 -4.98 -7.73
C THR A 113 -8.31 -3.99 -6.72
N PRO A 114 -7.82 -2.81 -7.15
CA PRO A 114 -7.42 -1.77 -6.21
C PRO A 114 -8.59 -1.17 -5.46
N PHE A 115 -9.82 -1.34 -5.94
CA PHE A 115 -11.00 -0.66 -5.43
C PHE A 115 -11.51 -1.31 -4.14
N SER A 116 -10.88 -0.97 -3.02
CA SER A 116 -11.13 -1.51 -1.69
C SER A 116 -10.71 -0.51 -0.62
N GLN A 117 -10.99 -0.85 0.64
CA GLN A 117 -10.36 -0.21 1.78
C GLN A 117 -9.05 -0.92 2.09
N TRP A 118 -7.96 -0.18 2.03
CA TRP A 118 -6.61 -0.65 2.32
C TRP A 118 -6.12 -0.09 3.65
N THR A 119 -5.36 -0.91 4.38
CA THR A 119 -4.66 -0.50 5.58
C THR A 119 -3.16 -0.76 5.41
N ILE A 120 -2.38 0.27 5.67
CA ILE A 120 -0.92 0.24 5.64
C ILE A 120 -0.44 0.50 7.06
N LYS A 121 0.43 -0.35 7.58
CA LYS A 121 1.02 -0.22 8.91
C LYS A 121 2.54 -0.31 8.85
N LEU A 122 3.23 0.61 9.50
CA LEU A 122 4.67 0.55 9.70
C LEU A 122 5.00 -0.58 10.67
N GLU A 123 5.90 -1.46 10.25
CA GLU A 123 6.43 -2.54 11.08
C GLU A 123 7.87 -2.20 11.52
N ASP A 124 8.49 -3.09 12.27
CA ASP A 124 9.87 -2.92 12.69
C ASP A 124 10.81 -2.85 11.48
N CYS A 125 11.64 -1.82 11.45
CA CYS A 125 12.51 -1.50 10.33
C CYS A 125 13.97 -1.79 10.69
N LYS A 126 14.83 -1.94 9.66
CA LYS A 126 16.28 -2.01 9.86
C LYS A 126 16.89 -0.66 9.47
N ILE A 127 17.35 0.08 10.47
CA ILE A 127 17.95 1.40 10.30
C ILE A 127 19.45 1.28 10.63
N GLY A 128 20.30 1.53 9.64
CA GLY A 128 21.72 1.18 9.68
C GLY A 128 21.94 -0.30 10.01
N GLU A 129 22.67 -0.56 11.10
CA GLU A 129 22.95 -1.92 11.59
C GLU A 129 21.91 -2.43 12.61
N SER A 130 20.98 -1.57 13.05
CA SER A 130 20.03 -1.88 14.12
C SER A 130 18.63 -2.21 13.59
N ARG A 131 17.95 -3.12 14.27
CA ARG A 131 16.49 -3.32 14.10
C ARG A 131 15.76 -2.45 15.11
N LEU A 132 14.93 -1.53 14.61
CA LEU A 132 14.18 -0.58 15.42
C LEU A 132 12.70 -0.91 15.39
N ASP A 133 12.09 -0.82 16.57
CA ASP A 133 10.63 -0.86 16.73
C ASP A 133 9.98 0.30 15.96
N SER A 134 8.83 0.03 15.33
CA SER A 134 8.07 1.03 14.54
C SER A 134 7.81 2.36 15.30
N SER A 135 7.65 2.33 16.63
CA SER A 135 7.46 3.52 17.46
C SER A 135 8.69 4.43 17.50
N LYS A 136 9.89 3.88 17.31
CA LYS A 136 11.19 4.59 17.35
C LYS A 136 11.59 5.18 16.00
N ILE A 137 10.88 4.87 14.93
CA ILE A 137 11.16 5.43 13.60
C ILE A 137 10.73 6.90 13.57
N ASP A 138 11.66 7.79 13.22
CA ASP A 138 11.36 9.22 13.07
C ASP A 138 10.54 9.46 11.81
N LEU A 139 9.25 9.74 11.99
CA LEU A 139 8.34 10.10 10.92
C LEU A 139 8.11 11.62 10.82
N SER A 140 8.83 12.46 11.57
CA SER A 140 8.61 13.92 11.59
C SER A 140 8.67 14.53 10.19
N LYS A 141 9.56 14.00 9.34
CA LYS A 141 9.80 14.43 7.96
C LYS A 141 8.93 13.76 6.90
N LEU A 142 8.04 12.81 7.24
CA LEU A 142 7.15 12.18 6.25
C LEU A 142 6.33 13.24 5.52
N LYS A 143 6.40 13.23 4.18
CA LYS A 143 5.68 14.16 3.30
C LYS A 143 4.50 13.53 2.59
N SER A 144 4.70 12.35 2.03
CA SER A 144 3.67 11.59 1.33
C SER A 144 3.84 10.09 1.52
N ILE A 145 2.76 9.36 1.28
CA ILE A 145 2.76 7.91 1.13
C ILE A 145 2.39 7.62 -0.32
N GLU A 146 3.30 7.00 -1.06
CA GLU A 146 3.08 6.59 -2.44
C GLU A 146 2.75 5.10 -2.49
N ILE A 147 1.65 4.74 -3.13
CA ILE A 147 1.13 3.38 -3.27
C ILE A 147 1.13 3.02 -4.74
#